data_AF-A0A6A8GGW7-F1
#
_entry.id   AF-A0A6A8GGW7-F1
#
_cell.length_a   1.000
_cell.length_b   1.000
_cell.length_c   1.000
_cell.angle_alpha   90.00
_cell.angle_beta   90.00
_cell.angle_gamma   90.00
#
_symmetry.space_group_name_H-M   'P 1'
#
loop_
_entity.id
_entity.type
_entity.pdbx_description
1 polymer ?
#
loop_
_entity_poly.entity_id
_entity_poly.type
_entity_poly.pdbx_seq_one_letter_code
_entity_poly.pdbx_strand_id
1 'polypeptide(L)'
;MSNTVYYHHPDDNQYSLAYVTEDRDSIHSSDSDAKIERFDFGTPFYVLYTNNGASGTVDDIDDKFDQALDSFDSDDRIITLRYLQIFEGVIEEKELEEGEKLGIYKNIEVENIPDALSQIDWTGAAVDVAGQLMSTLILKHALPNANHRTSISLAEWYLESAQSGFSLPKLATQDYDWQRWVDDYIAESKRILTVRRNTTAFSFLQDWGCEVVERKGDISIKLADYDLTLPRSKALTQYAQKHADLCTEFMIDSVERGGHTELIRISGPTKSDFATYLSESA
;
A
#
# COMPACT_ATOMS: atom_id res chain seq x y z
N MET A 1 -26.28 -4.40 15.46
CA MET A 1 -25.06 -3.58 15.49
C MET A 1 -23.93 -4.53 15.77
N SER A 2 -22.88 -4.51 14.93
CA SER A 2 -21.64 -5.24 15.22
C SER A 2 -20.84 -4.45 16.26
N ASN A 3 -20.08 -5.16 17.10
CA ASN A 3 -19.14 -4.51 18.01
C ASN A 3 -17.94 -3.99 17.21
N THR A 4 -17.79 -2.67 17.17
CA THR A 4 -16.88 -1.99 16.24
C THR A 4 -15.86 -1.12 16.96
N VAL A 5 -14.57 -1.32 16.65
CA VAL A 5 -13.46 -0.42 17.02
C VAL A 5 -12.99 0.32 15.78
N TYR A 6 -12.56 1.57 15.93
CA TYR A 6 -11.98 2.31 14.82
C TYR A 6 -10.47 2.13 14.78
N TYR A 7 -9.91 1.88 13.59
CA TYR A 7 -8.46 1.84 13.39
C TYR A 7 -7.86 3.25 13.37
N HIS A 8 -8.59 4.25 12.89
CA HIS A 8 -8.23 5.66 13.05
C HIS A 8 -9.20 6.30 14.04
N HIS A 9 -8.73 7.23 14.87
CA HIS A 9 -9.61 7.86 15.87
C HIS A 9 -10.80 8.56 15.16
N PRO A 10 -12.05 8.39 15.64
CA PRO A 10 -13.25 8.86 14.93
C PRO A 10 -13.27 10.38 14.75
N ASP A 11 -12.80 11.12 15.76
CA ASP A 11 -12.73 12.59 15.70
C ASP A 11 -11.46 13.15 15.04
N ASP A 12 -10.46 12.31 14.76
CA ASP A 12 -9.15 12.79 14.28
C ASP A 12 -8.38 11.69 13.55
N ASN A 13 -8.47 11.70 12.22
CA ASN A 13 -7.94 10.64 11.38
C ASN A 13 -6.40 10.59 11.28
N GLN A 14 -5.69 11.54 11.91
CA GLN A 14 -4.23 11.51 12.03
C GLN A 14 -3.77 10.49 13.07
N TYR A 15 -4.67 10.12 13.98
CA TYR A 15 -4.43 9.14 15.02
C TYR A 15 -4.82 7.76 14.55
N SER A 16 -3.94 6.79 14.79
CA SER A 16 -4.22 5.38 14.48
C SER A 16 -3.98 4.49 15.68
N LEU A 17 -4.68 3.36 15.71
CA LEU A 17 -4.57 2.34 16.74
C LEU A 17 -3.12 1.88 16.82
N ALA A 18 -2.51 2.09 17.99
CA ALA A 18 -1.13 1.72 18.26
C ALA A 18 -1.04 0.52 19.21
N TYR A 19 -1.95 0.45 20.19
CA TYR A 19 -1.92 -0.58 21.23
C TYR A 19 -3.30 -0.79 21.86
N VAL A 20 -3.54 -2.00 22.39
CA VAL A 20 -4.79 -2.39 23.04
C VAL A 20 -4.50 -3.17 24.32
N THR A 21 -5.27 -2.96 25.39
CA THR A 21 -5.06 -3.59 26.71
C THR A 21 -6.33 -3.58 27.57
N GLU A 22 -6.50 -4.56 28.45
CA GLU A 22 -7.52 -4.55 29.50
C GLU A 22 -7.12 -3.65 30.69
N ASP A 23 -5.83 -3.43 30.89
CA ASP A 23 -5.29 -2.63 31.98
C ASP A 23 -4.92 -1.23 31.48
N ARG A 24 -5.74 -0.23 31.86
CA ARG A 24 -5.46 1.17 31.52
C ARG A 24 -4.10 1.62 32.03
N ASP A 25 -3.69 1.17 33.22
CA ASP A 25 -2.47 1.65 33.85
C ASP A 25 -1.21 1.06 33.19
N SER A 26 -1.36 0.03 32.33
CA SER A 26 -0.29 -0.48 31.47
C SER A 26 0.03 0.45 30.29
N ILE A 27 -0.82 1.45 30.02
CA ILE A 27 -0.56 2.46 28.98
C ILE A 27 0.34 3.54 29.56
N HIS A 28 1.63 3.46 29.23
CA HIS A 28 2.62 4.48 29.55
C HIS A 28 2.94 5.30 28.31
N SER A 29 2.10 6.28 27.98
CA SER A 29 2.44 7.25 26.93
C SER A 29 3.29 8.38 27.51
N SER A 30 4.53 8.53 27.01
CA SER A 30 5.34 9.73 27.24
C SER A 30 4.93 10.89 26.35
N ASP A 31 4.14 10.63 25.29
CA ASP A 31 3.64 11.64 24.37
C ASP A 31 2.38 12.29 24.94
N SER A 32 2.43 13.63 25.06
CA SER A 32 1.31 14.47 25.48
C SER A 32 0.13 14.46 24.50
N ASP A 33 0.33 13.90 23.31
CA ASP A 33 -0.64 13.93 22.20
C ASP A 33 -1.45 12.63 22.09
N ALA A 34 -1.16 11.57 22.85
CA ALA A 34 -1.86 10.29 22.72
C ALA A 34 -3.33 10.33 23.20
N LYS A 35 -4.22 9.61 22.49
CA LYS A 35 -5.65 9.48 22.84
C LYS A 35 -5.94 8.06 23.31
N ILE A 36 -6.73 7.93 24.38
CA ILE A 36 -7.12 6.62 24.92
C ILE A 36 -8.64 6.55 24.98
N GLU A 37 -9.21 5.54 24.34
CA GLU A 37 -10.65 5.27 24.40
C GLU A 37 -10.91 3.95 25.13
N ARG A 38 -12.01 3.89 25.87
CA ARG A 38 -12.50 2.68 26.52
C ARG A 38 -13.66 2.10 25.72
N PHE A 39 -13.64 0.78 25.54
CA PHE A 39 -14.73 0.02 24.95
C PHE A 39 -15.27 -0.99 25.95
N ASP A 40 -16.59 -1.11 26.02
CA ASP A 40 -17.30 -2.04 26.89
C ASP A 40 -18.11 -3.02 26.02
N PHE A 41 -17.42 -4.01 25.43
CA PHE A 41 -18.04 -5.09 24.65
C PHE A 41 -18.26 -6.33 25.53
N GLY A 42 -17.66 -7.47 25.17
CA GLY A 42 -17.67 -8.66 26.02
C GLY A 42 -16.83 -8.43 27.28
N THR A 43 -15.58 -8.03 27.06
CA THR A 43 -14.65 -7.63 28.12
C THR A 43 -14.32 -6.15 27.99
N PRO A 44 -14.27 -5.35 29.07
CA PRO A 44 -13.81 -3.96 28.98
C PRO A 44 -12.33 -3.87 28.61
N PHE A 45 -12.00 -3.03 27.63
CA PHE A 45 -10.61 -2.78 27.21
C PHE A 45 -10.40 -1.32 26.80
N TYR A 46 -9.14 -0.98 26.61
CA TYR A 46 -8.65 0.33 26.25
C TYR A 46 -7.87 0.26 24.93
N VAL A 47 -8.10 1.24 24.07
CA VAL A 47 -7.39 1.43 22.81
C VAL A 47 -6.56 2.71 22.91
N LEU A 48 -5.25 2.58 22.70
CA LEU A 48 -4.33 3.68 22.56
C LEU A 48 -4.23 4.06 21.08
N TYR A 49 -4.53 5.32 20.79
CA TYR A 49 -4.24 5.92 19.50
C TYR A 49 -3.08 6.90 19.62
N THR A 50 -2.13 6.80 18.68
CA THR A 50 -1.01 7.74 18.61
C THR A 50 -0.94 8.38 17.23
N ASN A 51 -0.42 9.60 17.21
CA ASN A 51 -0.07 10.31 15.99
C ASN A 51 1.36 9.93 15.59
N ASN A 52 1.55 8.69 15.11
CA ASN A 52 2.85 8.27 14.57
C ASN A 52 3.12 8.83 13.16
N GLY A 53 2.32 9.80 12.70
CA GLY A 53 2.55 10.56 11.47
C GLY A 53 3.44 11.77 11.74
N ALA A 54 4.67 11.54 12.23
CA ALA A 54 5.61 12.62 12.47
C ALA A 54 5.94 13.37 11.16
N SER A 55 5.64 14.66 11.20
CA SER A 55 5.78 15.70 10.18
C SER A 55 7.16 15.75 9.51
N GLY A 56 7.17 15.69 8.18
CA GLY A 56 8.23 16.24 7.33
C GLY A 56 7.62 17.25 6.36
N THR A 57 8.36 18.29 5.99
CA THR A 57 8.01 19.22 4.92
C THR A 57 8.84 18.92 3.67
N VAL A 58 8.36 19.35 2.51
CA VAL A 58 8.91 19.09 1.15
C VAL A 58 10.33 19.65 0.91
N ASP A 59 10.96 20.27 1.90
CA ASP A 59 12.19 21.03 1.71
C ASP A 59 13.51 20.28 2.00
N ASP A 60 13.46 18.96 2.25
CA ASP A 60 14.67 18.13 2.47
C ASP A 60 14.87 17.05 1.38
N ILE A 61 14.88 17.45 0.10
CA ILE A 61 15.56 16.64 -0.94
C ILE A 61 17.06 16.87 -0.74
N ASP A 62 17.59 16.19 0.26
CA ASP A 62 18.91 16.36 0.87
C ASP A 62 19.99 15.56 0.10
N ASP A 63 21.27 15.89 0.28
CA ASP A 63 22.45 15.19 -0.31
C ASP A 63 22.44 13.66 -0.09
N LYS A 64 21.64 13.18 0.86
CA LYS A 64 21.40 11.76 1.15
C LYS A 64 20.67 11.02 0.02
N PHE A 65 19.82 11.72 -0.74
CA PHE A 65 19.06 11.13 -1.84
C PHE A 65 19.98 10.77 -3.01
N ASP A 66 20.84 11.71 -3.42
CA ASP A 66 21.83 11.46 -4.48
C ASP A 66 22.82 10.36 -4.07
N GLN A 67 23.27 10.37 -2.81
CA GLN A 67 24.12 9.31 -2.25
C GLN A 67 23.43 7.94 -2.26
N ALA A 68 22.13 7.88 -1.95
CA ALA A 68 21.37 6.64 -2.00
C ALA A 68 21.29 6.12 -3.44
N LEU A 69 20.92 6.97 -4.40
CA LEU A 69 20.82 6.59 -5.82
C LEU A 69 22.17 6.14 -6.42
N ASP A 70 23.28 6.75 -6.01
CA ASP A 70 24.61 6.37 -6.46
C ASP A 70 25.06 5.00 -5.91
N SER A 71 24.42 4.50 -4.86
CA SER A 71 24.68 3.16 -4.31
C SER A 71 23.92 2.05 -5.04
N PHE A 72 22.91 2.39 -5.85
CA PHE A 72 22.06 1.42 -6.53
C PHE A 72 22.74 0.84 -7.77
N ASP A 73 22.37 -0.39 -8.13
CA ASP A 73 22.72 -0.91 -9.45
C ASP A 73 22.01 -0.12 -10.57
N SER A 74 22.51 -0.24 -11.80
CA SER A 74 22.01 0.55 -12.94
C SER A 74 20.50 0.36 -13.17
N ASP A 75 20.00 -0.86 -13.04
CA ASP A 75 18.60 -1.17 -13.31
C ASP A 75 17.71 -0.64 -12.17
N ASP A 76 18.11 -0.86 -10.91
CA ASP A 76 17.41 -0.33 -9.73
C ASP A 76 17.35 1.20 -9.76
N ARG A 77 18.45 1.85 -10.16
CA ARG A 77 18.50 3.31 -10.27
C ARG A 77 17.50 3.81 -11.32
N ILE A 78 17.46 3.20 -12.50
CA ILE A 78 16.54 3.61 -13.57
C ILE A 78 15.08 3.40 -13.16
N ILE A 79 14.74 2.22 -12.63
CA ILE A 79 13.38 1.92 -12.18
C ILE A 79 12.97 2.86 -11.04
N THR A 80 13.86 3.13 -10.09
CA THR A 80 13.61 4.06 -8.99
C THR A 80 13.34 5.47 -9.49
N LEU A 81 14.18 6.00 -10.38
CA LEU A 81 14.00 7.35 -10.94
C LEU A 81 12.65 7.48 -11.64
N ARG A 82 12.25 6.47 -12.42
CA ARG A 82 10.94 6.44 -13.08
C ARG A 82 9.79 6.35 -12.09
N TYR A 83 9.90 5.51 -11.07
CA TYR A 83 8.89 5.41 -10.03
C TYR A 83 8.65 6.75 -9.33
N LEU A 84 9.72 7.52 -9.08
CA LEU A 84 9.63 8.86 -8.48
C LEU A 84 9.04 9.90 -9.45
N GLN A 85 9.37 9.84 -10.74
CA GLN A 85 8.74 10.71 -11.75
C GLN A 85 7.24 10.44 -11.91
N ILE A 86 6.84 9.16 -11.89
CA ILE A 86 5.42 8.78 -11.87
C ILE A 86 4.75 9.36 -10.61
N PHE A 87 5.43 9.27 -9.45
CA PHE A 87 4.90 9.83 -8.21
C PHE A 87 4.69 11.33 -8.32
N GLU A 88 5.67 12.09 -8.82
CA GLU A 88 5.54 13.53 -9.07
C GLU A 88 4.33 13.84 -9.97
N GLY A 89 4.17 13.13 -11.09
CA GLY A 89 3.02 13.29 -11.97
C GLY A 89 1.67 13.01 -11.30
N VAL A 90 1.60 11.97 -10.44
CA VAL A 90 0.40 11.65 -9.67
C VAL A 90 0.07 12.72 -8.64
N ILE A 91 1.09 13.34 -8.02
CA ILE A 91 0.89 14.47 -7.11
C ILE A 91 0.29 15.64 -7.89
N GLU A 92 0.93 16.04 -9.00
CA GLU A 92 0.50 17.18 -9.83
C GLU A 92 -0.93 17.03 -10.33
N GLU A 93 -1.29 15.85 -10.86
CA GLU A 93 -2.66 15.57 -11.33
C GLU A 93 -3.67 15.73 -10.18
N LYS A 94 -3.35 15.22 -9.00
CA LYS A 94 -4.23 15.32 -7.84
C LYS A 94 -4.33 16.75 -7.29
N GLU A 95 -3.25 17.54 -7.32
CA GLU A 95 -3.32 18.98 -6.99
C GLU A 95 -4.25 19.73 -7.96
N LEU A 96 -4.24 19.37 -9.25
CA LEU A 96 -5.12 19.94 -10.26
C LEU A 96 -6.59 19.52 -10.07
N GLU A 97 -6.85 18.26 -9.70
CA GLU A 97 -8.20 17.72 -9.47
C GLU A 97 -8.86 18.26 -8.20
N GLU A 98 -8.11 18.29 -7.08
CA GLU A 98 -8.66 18.58 -5.76
C GLU A 98 -8.39 20.02 -5.30
N GLY A 99 -7.55 20.79 -6.01
CA GLY A 99 -7.20 22.17 -5.67
C GLY A 99 -6.37 22.32 -4.39
N GLU A 100 -5.96 21.20 -3.78
CA GLU A 100 -5.13 21.14 -2.58
C GLU A 100 -3.78 20.50 -2.89
N LYS A 101 -2.70 21.12 -2.42
CA LYS A 101 -1.39 20.48 -2.45
C LYS A 101 -1.42 19.24 -1.57
N LEU A 102 -1.04 18.09 -2.11
CA LEU A 102 -0.87 16.91 -1.27
C LEU A 102 0.26 17.18 -0.29
N GLY A 103 -0.08 17.21 1.00
CA GLY A 103 0.94 17.19 2.05
C GLY A 103 1.82 15.96 1.86
N ILE A 104 3.12 16.16 1.68
CA ILE A 104 4.11 15.10 1.82
C ILE A 104 4.35 14.95 3.32
N TYR A 105 3.66 14.00 3.94
CA TYR A 105 3.65 13.82 5.40
C TYR A 105 4.84 13.00 5.94
N LYS A 106 5.80 12.60 5.09
CA LYS A 106 6.96 11.76 5.41
C LYS A 106 8.09 11.96 4.39
N ASN A 107 9.36 11.77 4.77
CA ASN A 107 10.45 11.68 3.80
C ASN A 107 10.33 10.43 2.94
N ILE A 108 10.73 10.52 1.66
CA ILE A 108 10.78 9.38 0.75
C ILE A 108 11.88 8.42 1.22
N GLU A 109 11.51 7.17 1.51
CA GLU A 109 12.45 6.12 1.90
C GLU A 109 12.98 5.42 0.64
N VAL A 110 13.75 6.15 -0.17
CA VAL A 110 14.21 5.69 -1.50
C VAL A 110 14.99 4.36 -1.43
N GLU A 111 15.71 4.14 -0.34
CA GLU A 111 16.43 2.90 0.00
C GLU A 111 15.54 1.65 0.09
N ASN A 112 14.24 1.81 0.33
CA ASN A 112 13.29 0.69 0.37
C ASN A 112 12.89 0.20 -1.02
N ILE A 113 13.19 0.93 -2.10
CA ILE A 113 12.77 0.60 -3.47
C ILE A 113 13.59 -0.57 -4.06
N PRO A 114 14.94 -0.57 -4.08
CA PRO A 114 15.72 -1.74 -4.51
C PRO A 114 15.38 -3.01 -3.73
N ASP A 115 15.13 -2.81 -2.43
CA ASP A 115 14.67 -3.81 -1.49
C ASP A 115 13.29 -4.42 -1.86
N ALA A 116 12.43 -3.65 -2.52
CA ALA A 116 11.18 -4.12 -3.10
C ALA A 116 11.42 -4.89 -4.41
N LEU A 117 12.29 -4.36 -5.28
CA LEU A 117 12.59 -4.91 -6.59
C LEU A 117 13.31 -6.26 -6.53
N SER A 118 14.15 -6.46 -5.52
CA SER A 118 14.87 -7.71 -5.27
C SER A 118 13.98 -8.88 -4.83
N GLN A 119 12.74 -8.61 -4.40
CA GLN A 119 11.78 -9.64 -4.00
C GLN A 119 10.95 -10.19 -5.17
N ILE A 120 11.10 -9.62 -6.36
CA ILE A 120 10.30 -9.98 -7.53
C ILE A 120 10.98 -11.12 -8.28
N ASP A 121 10.20 -12.15 -8.62
CA ASP A 121 10.61 -13.15 -9.59
C ASP A 121 10.35 -12.66 -11.02
N TRP A 122 11.38 -12.08 -11.64
CA TRP A 122 11.33 -11.52 -12.99
C TRP A 122 11.23 -12.58 -14.12
N THR A 123 11.13 -13.88 -13.78
CA THR A 123 11.04 -14.97 -14.77
C THR A 123 9.61 -15.45 -15.05
N GLY A 124 8.63 -14.90 -14.31
CA GLY A 124 7.21 -15.27 -14.40
C GLY A 124 6.47 -14.76 -15.65
N ALA A 125 5.16 -15.00 -15.70
CA ALA A 125 4.30 -14.38 -16.70
C ALA A 125 4.21 -12.86 -16.47
N ALA A 126 3.95 -12.08 -17.52
CA ALA A 126 3.96 -10.62 -17.42
C ALA A 126 3.03 -10.09 -16.32
N VAL A 127 1.81 -10.65 -16.20
CA VAL A 127 0.86 -10.28 -15.13
C VAL A 127 1.34 -10.67 -13.72
N ASP A 128 2.07 -11.78 -13.58
CA ASP A 128 2.60 -12.22 -12.28
C ASP A 128 3.70 -11.28 -11.81
N VAL A 129 4.61 -10.89 -12.72
CA VAL A 129 5.69 -9.94 -12.41
C VAL A 129 5.12 -8.55 -12.12
N ALA A 130 4.12 -8.09 -12.89
CA ALA A 130 3.43 -6.83 -12.66
C ALA A 130 2.72 -6.81 -11.29
N GLY A 131 2.04 -7.91 -10.93
CA GLY A 131 1.37 -8.06 -9.63
C GLY A 131 2.36 -8.06 -8.46
N GLN A 132 3.49 -8.75 -8.60
CA GLN A 132 4.57 -8.74 -7.62
C GLN A 132 5.19 -7.35 -7.48
N LEU A 133 5.52 -6.69 -8.60
CA LEU A 133 6.06 -5.32 -8.64
C LEU A 133 5.15 -4.36 -7.88
N MET A 134 3.85 -4.39 -8.18
CA MET A 134 2.87 -3.56 -7.49
C MET A 134 2.80 -3.88 -6.00
N SER A 135 2.76 -5.16 -5.64
CA SER A 135 2.63 -5.62 -4.26
C SER A 135 3.84 -5.24 -3.39
N THR A 136 5.06 -5.49 -3.86
CA THR A 136 6.27 -5.25 -3.07
C THR A 136 6.51 -3.76 -2.84
N LEU A 137 6.26 -2.92 -3.85
CA LEU A 137 6.35 -1.45 -3.72
C LEU A 137 5.32 -0.90 -2.73
N ILE A 138 4.07 -1.35 -2.80
CA ILE A 138 3.02 -0.95 -1.84
C ILE A 138 3.36 -1.42 -0.41
N LEU A 139 3.87 -2.65 -0.26
CA LEU A 139 4.22 -3.21 1.04
C LEU A 139 5.39 -2.47 1.70
N LYS A 140 6.41 -2.10 0.90
CA LYS A 140 7.58 -1.33 1.35
C LYS A 140 7.22 0.13 1.64
N HIS A 141 6.21 0.68 0.98
CA HIS A 141 5.63 1.99 1.28
C HIS A 141 6.69 3.10 1.31
N ALA A 142 7.56 3.10 0.30
CA ALA A 142 8.68 4.04 0.20
C ALA A 142 8.22 5.50 0.00
N LEU A 143 7.02 5.71 -0.54
CA LEU A 143 6.46 7.03 -0.78
C LEU A 143 5.64 7.52 0.43
N PRO A 144 5.58 8.84 0.67
CA PRO A 144 4.76 9.42 1.74
C PRO A 144 3.27 9.19 1.55
N ASN A 145 2.81 9.24 0.31
CA ASN A 145 1.43 9.02 -0.08
C ASN A 145 1.42 8.42 -1.51
N ALA A 146 0.23 8.20 -2.09
CA ALA A 146 0.05 7.72 -3.46
C ALA A 146 0.71 6.36 -3.85
N ASN A 147 1.29 5.60 -2.91
CA ASN A 147 1.93 4.30 -3.17
C ASN A 147 1.11 3.37 -4.09
N HIS A 148 -0.21 3.25 -3.87
CA HIS A 148 -1.09 2.48 -4.74
C HIS A 148 -1.10 3.01 -6.18
N ARG A 149 -1.40 4.29 -6.38
CA ARG A 149 -1.51 4.90 -7.71
C ARG A 149 -0.17 4.81 -8.46
N THR A 150 0.93 5.17 -7.80
CA THR A 150 2.27 5.10 -8.41
C THR A 150 2.66 3.67 -8.78
N SER A 151 2.38 2.70 -7.91
CA SER A 151 2.70 1.28 -8.16
C SER A 151 1.84 0.70 -9.30
N ILE A 152 0.58 1.10 -9.40
CA ILE A 152 -0.31 0.74 -10.52
C ILE A 152 0.26 1.28 -11.83
N SER A 153 0.64 2.56 -11.88
CA SER A 153 1.21 3.17 -13.09
C SER A 153 2.55 2.54 -13.49
N LEU A 154 3.43 2.19 -12.54
CA LEU A 154 4.67 1.49 -12.90
C LEU A 154 4.39 0.07 -13.43
N ALA A 155 3.40 -0.64 -12.86
CA ALA A 155 2.99 -1.95 -13.33
C ALA A 155 2.36 -1.88 -14.74
N GLU A 156 1.63 -0.81 -15.06
CA GLU A 156 1.15 -0.53 -16.42
C GLU A 156 2.32 -0.40 -17.41
N TRP A 157 3.34 0.39 -17.07
CA TRP A 157 4.54 0.53 -17.91
C TRP A 157 5.30 -0.78 -18.06
N TYR A 158 5.31 -1.63 -17.03
CA TYR A 158 5.89 -2.97 -17.13
C TYR A 158 5.12 -3.84 -18.14
N LEU A 159 3.79 -3.84 -18.08
CA LEU A 159 2.97 -4.58 -19.05
C LEU A 159 3.10 -4.02 -20.47
N GLU A 160 3.19 -2.70 -20.63
CA GLU A 160 3.44 -2.03 -21.91
C GLU A 160 4.82 -2.41 -22.49
N SER A 161 5.82 -2.58 -21.64
CA SER A 161 7.14 -3.06 -22.06
C SER A 161 7.14 -4.53 -22.52
N ALA A 162 6.17 -5.33 -22.06
CA ALA A 162 5.97 -6.71 -22.48
C ALA A 162 5.25 -6.80 -23.84
N GLN A 163 4.26 -5.94 -24.04
CA GLN A 163 3.46 -5.85 -25.26
C GLN A 163 3.04 -4.40 -25.48
N SER A 164 3.56 -3.78 -26.53
CA SER A 164 3.29 -2.37 -26.82
C SER A 164 1.81 -2.11 -27.15
N GLY A 165 1.34 -0.93 -26.77
CA GLY A 165 -0.04 -0.46 -26.91
C GLY A 165 -0.98 -0.82 -25.75
N PHE A 166 -0.53 -1.58 -24.75
CA PHE A 166 -1.22 -1.72 -23.49
C PHE A 166 -1.28 -0.38 -22.74
N SER A 167 -2.49 -0.07 -22.28
CA SER A 167 -2.71 0.92 -21.25
C SER A 167 -3.80 0.40 -20.33
N LEU A 168 -3.72 0.77 -19.06
CA LEU A 168 -4.84 0.55 -18.17
C LEU A 168 -6.04 1.32 -18.72
N PRO A 169 -7.25 0.73 -18.73
CA PRO A 169 -8.46 1.49 -18.99
C PRO A 169 -8.45 2.79 -18.18
N LYS A 170 -8.73 3.92 -18.84
CA LYS A 170 -8.52 5.24 -18.22
C LYS A 170 -9.24 5.29 -16.86
N LEU A 171 -8.48 5.63 -15.82
CA LEU A 171 -8.98 5.88 -14.45
C LEU A 171 -10.14 6.90 -14.44
N ALA A 172 -10.20 7.78 -15.44
CA ALA A 172 -11.28 8.72 -15.69
C ALA A 172 -12.14 8.36 -16.92
N THR A 173 -12.79 7.19 -16.93
CA THR A 173 -13.89 6.91 -17.86
C THR A 173 -15.25 7.27 -17.23
N GLN A 174 -16.23 7.63 -18.06
CA GLN A 174 -17.60 7.96 -17.61
C GLN A 174 -18.37 6.74 -17.07
N ASP A 175 -17.81 5.54 -17.23
CA ASP A 175 -18.41 4.30 -16.78
C ASP A 175 -18.00 4.04 -15.32
N TYR A 176 -18.95 4.31 -14.42
CA TYR A 176 -18.86 4.08 -12.97
C TYR A 176 -18.33 2.68 -12.57
N ASP A 177 -18.37 1.69 -13.47
CA ASP A 177 -17.91 0.32 -13.23
C ASP A 177 -16.38 0.20 -13.09
N TRP A 178 -15.60 1.01 -13.82
CA TRP A 178 -14.13 0.97 -13.73
C TRP A 178 -13.64 1.53 -12.40
N GLN A 179 -14.12 2.71 -12.03
CA GLN A 179 -13.78 3.36 -10.76
C GLN A 179 -14.17 2.47 -9.58
N ARG A 180 -15.36 1.85 -9.63
CA ARG A 180 -15.82 0.95 -8.58
C ARG A 180 -14.90 -0.27 -8.40
N TRP A 181 -14.49 -0.92 -9.49
CA TRP A 181 -13.63 -2.10 -9.40
C TRP A 181 -12.23 -1.75 -8.87
N VAL A 182 -11.64 -0.62 -9.28
CA VAL A 182 -10.37 -0.13 -8.71
C VAL A 182 -10.54 0.21 -7.23
N ASP A 183 -11.65 0.86 -6.85
CA ASP A 183 -11.93 1.20 -5.45
C ASP A 183 -12.10 -0.06 -4.58
N ASP A 184 -12.78 -1.09 -5.09
CA ASP A 184 -12.93 -2.38 -4.42
C ASP A 184 -11.57 -3.07 -4.21
N TYR A 185 -10.69 -3.07 -5.23
CA TYR A 185 -9.30 -3.54 -5.11
C TYR A 185 -8.52 -2.75 -4.06
N ILE A 186 -8.53 -1.41 -4.14
CA ILE A 186 -7.81 -0.54 -3.21
C ILE A 186 -8.31 -0.77 -1.77
N ALA A 187 -9.61 -0.94 -1.58
CA ALA A 187 -10.21 -1.23 -0.29
C ALA A 187 -9.68 -2.55 0.27
N GLU A 188 -9.70 -3.64 -0.52
CA GLU A 188 -9.20 -4.95 -0.06
C GLU A 188 -7.70 -4.94 0.20
N SER A 189 -6.91 -4.30 -0.65
CA SER A 189 -5.47 -4.11 -0.42
C SER A 189 -5.22 -3.42 0.93
N LYS A 190 -5.96 -2.34 1.22
CA LYS A 190 -5.87 -1.63 2.52
C LYS A 190 -6.31 -2.51 3.69
N ARG A 191 -7.30 -3.40 3.54
CA ARG A 191 -7.69 -4.37 4.59
C ARG A 191 -6.52 -5.31 4.88
N ILE A 192 -5.98 -5.97 3.86
CA ILE A 192 -4.86 -6.92 4.00
C ILE A 192 -3.66 -6.25 4.66
N LEU A 193 -3.27 -5.05 4.22
CA LEU A 193 -2.15 -4.31 4.79
C LEU A 193 -2.38 -3.91 6.25
N THR A 194 -3.60 -3.54 6.60
CA THR A 194 -3.97 -3.17 7.97
C THR A 194 -3.92 -4.39 8.89
N VAL A 195 -4.50 -5.51 8.47
CA VAL A 195 -4.45 -6.78 9.23
C VAL A 195 -3.01 -7.27 9.40
N ARG A 196 -2.23 -7.27 8.31
CA ARG A 196 -0.82 -7.69 8.30
C ARG A 196 0.02 -7.03 9.39
N ARG A 197 -0.22 -5.75 9.66
CA ARG A 197 0.52 -4.95 10.64
C ARG A 197 0.00 -5.10 12.08
N ASN A 198 -1.23 -5.57 12.24
CA ASN A 198 -1.97 -5.50 13.51
C ASN A 198 -2.49 -6.85 14.02
N THR A 199 -2.03 -7.99 13.50
CA THR A 199 -2.59 -9.31 13.85
C THR A 199 -2.69 -9.55 15.35
N THR A 200 -1.65 -9.22 16.13
CA THR A 200 -1.66 -9.39 17.59
C THR A 200 -2.72 -8.50 18.27
N ALA A 201 -2.77 -7.21 17.94
CA ALA A 201 -3.76 -6.30 18.51
C ALA A 201 -5.18 -6.73 18.12
N PHE A 202 -5.37 -7.14 16.86
CA PHE A 202 -6.67 -7.58 16.34
C PHE A 202 -7.11 -8.91 16.96
N SER A 203 -6.19 -9.82 17.27
CA SER A 203 -6.49 -11.04 18.03
C SER A 203 -7.07 -10.71 19.41
N PHE A 204 -6.44 -9.80 20.15
CA PHE A 204 -6.95 -9.37 21.46
C PHE A 204 -8.31 -8.68 21.35
N LEU A 205 -8.49 -7.79 20.36
CA LEU A 205 -9.79 -7.16 20.10
C LEU A 205 -10.88 -8.21 19.86
N GLN A 206 -10.59 -9.23 19.05
CA GLN A 206 -11.52 -10.32 18.79
C GLN A 206 -11.85 -11.10 20.07
N ASP A 207 -10.84 -11.45 20.87
CA ASP A 207 -11.01 -12.14 22.15
C ASP A 207 -11.86 -11.35 23.14
N TRP A 208 -11.79 -10.01 23.11
CA TRP A 208 -12.58 -9.12 23.97
C TRP A 208 -13.97 -8.76 23.40
N GLY A 209 -14.34 -9.37 22.26
CA GLY A 209 -15.67 -9.29 21.68
C GLY A 209 -15.86 -8.21 20.61
N CYS A 210 -14.78 -7.65 20.06
CA CYS A 210 -14.84 -6.85 18.84
C CYS A 210 -15.07 -7.76 17.62
N GLU A 211 -15.96 -7.35 16.72
CA GLU A 211 -16.27 -8.10 15.49
C GLU A 211 -15.67 -7.43 14.25
N VAL A 212 -15.65 -6.08 14.25
CA VAL A 212 -15.26 -5.26 13.10
C VAL A 212 -14.30 -4.17 13.52
N VAL A 213 -13.23 -3.99 12.74
CA VAL A 213 -12.38 -2.81 12.81
C VAL A 213 -12.65 -1.90 11.61
N GLU A 214 -13.08 -0.67 11.88
CA GLU A 214 -13.39 0.33 10.84
C GLU A 214 -12.19 1.22 10.55
N ARG A 215 -11.80 1.31 9.29
CA ARG A 215 -10.72 2.17 8.81
C ARG A 215 -11.31 3.32 7.99
N LYS A 216 -10.63 4.48 8.02
CA LYS A 216 -10.98 5.64 7.18
C LYS A 216 -11.26 5.26 5.72
N GLY A 217 -12.27 5.93 5.14
CA GLY A 217 -12.79 5.66 3.80
C GLY A 217 -13.76 4.47 3.75
N ASP A 218 -14.54 4.27 4.82
CA ASP A 218 -15.57 3.24 4.94
C ASP A 218 -15.06 1.81 4.67
N ILE A 219 -13.85 1.52 5.13
CA ILE A 219 -13.22 0.21 4.97
C ILE A 219 -13.42 -0.60 6.25
N SER A 220 -14.45 -1.46 6.24
CA SER A 220 -14.72 -2.42 7.31
C SER A 220 -13.82 -3.65 7.21
N ILE A 221 -13.19 -4.04 8.32
CA ILE A 221 -12.39 -5.26 8.45
C ILE A 221 -13.12 -6.18 9.44
N LYS A 222 -13.74 -7.25 8.93
CA LYS A 222 -14.34 -8.28 9.80
C LYS A 222 -13.24 -9.19 10.33
N LEU A 223 -13.06 -9.22 11.66
CA LEU A 223 -11.95 -9.94 12.27
C LEU A 223 -12.03 -11.46 12.05
N ALA A 224 -13.25 -12.00 11.90
CA ALA A 224 -13.48 -13.42 11.61
C ALA A 224 -12.98 -13.89 10.22
N ASP A 225 -12.74 -12.97 9.28
CA ASP A 225 -12.31 -13.30 7.91
C ASP A 225 -10.78 -13.50 7.81
N TYR A 226 -10.05 -13.31 8.93
CA TYR A 226 -8.59 -13.35 8.98
C TYR A 226 -8.09 -14.31 10.07
N ASP A 227 -6.97 -14.97 9.81
CA ASP A 227 -6.24 -15.71 10.84
C ASP A 227 -5.37 -14.73 11.65
N LEU A 228 -5.87 -14.36 12.83
CA LEU A 228 -5.25 -13.41 13.75
C LEU A 228 -4.32 -14.10 14.77
N THR A 229 -4.38 -15.43 14.83
CA THR A 229 -3.58 -16.23 15.78
C THR A 229 -2.14 -16.47 15.30
N LEU A 230 -1.84 -16.09 14.06
CA LEU A 230 -0.52 -16.22 13.47
C LEU A 230 0.53 -15.44 14.26
N PRO A 231 1.68 -16.05 14.57
CA PRO A 231 2.86 -15.32 15.02
C PRO A 231 3.21 -14.20 14.02
N ARG A 232 3.66 -13.05 14.52
CA ARG A 232 3.93 -11.86 13.69
C ARG A 232 4.78 -12.16 12.44
N SER A 233 5.82 -12.97 12.57
CA SER A 233 6.66 -13.35 11.41
C SER A 233 5.87 -14.10 10.33
N LYS A 234 5.00 -15.05 10.71
CA LYS A 234 4.13 -15.77 9.77
C LYS A 234 3.07 -14.86 9.16
N ALA A 235 2.47 -13.98 9.96
CA ALA A 235 1.50 -12.99 9.48
C ALA A 235 2.12 -12.07 8.41
N LEU A 236 3.35 -11.58 8.63
CA LEU A 236 4.05 -10.73 7.68
C LEU A 236 4.27 -11.41 6.33
N THR A 237 4.55 -12.72 6.31
CA THR A 237 4.71 -13.50 5.08
C THR A 237 3.36 -13.85 4.44
N GLN A 238 2.43 -14.44 5.20
CA GLN A 238 1.15 -14.91 4.68
C GLN A 238 0.31 -13.78 4.09
N TYR A 239 0.21 -12.65 4.79
CA TYR A 239 -0.55 -11.51 4.26
C TYR A 239 0.22 -10.71 3.20
N ALA A 240 1.55 -10.84 3.12
CA ALA A 240 2.29 -10.34 1.96
C ALA A 240 1.98 -11.17 0.71
N GLN A 241 1.91 -12.51 0.84
CA GLN A 241 1.50 -13.38 -0.26
C GLN A 241 0.05 -13.09 -0.68
N LYS A 242 -0.90 -13.02 0.27
CA LYS A 242 -2.28 -12.66 -0.05
C LYS A 242 -2.40 -11.31 -0.77
N HIS A 243 -1.54 -10.35 -0.42
CA HIS A 243 -1.47 -9.07 -1.10
C HIS A 243 -0.90 -9.21 -2.52
N ALA A 244 0.15 -10.00 -2.71
CA ALA A 244 0.69 -10.29 -4.04
C ALA A 244 -0.35 -10.98 -4.95
N ASP A 245 -1.08 -11.96 -4.42
CA ASP A 245 -2.14 -12.65 -5.16
C ASP A 245 -3.24 -11.67 -5.58
N LEU A 246 -3.70 -10.80 -4.67
CA LEU A 246 -4.67 -9.74 -4.97
C LEU A 246 -4.16 -8.78 -6.06
N CYS A 247 -2.89 -8.39 -5.99
CA CYS A 247 -2.26 -7.52 -6.98
C CYS A 247 -2.18 -8.19 -8.37
N THR A 248 -1.87 -9.49 -8.41
CA THR A 248 -1.86 -10.28 -9.64
C THR A 248 -3.26 -10.45 -10.21
N GLU A 249 -4.26 -10.76 -9.39
CA GLU A 249 -5.67 -10.82 -9.80
C GLU A 249 -6.13 -9.48 -10.41
N PHE A 250 -5.77 -8.35 -9.78
CA PHE A 250 -6.04 -7.03 -10.33
C PHE A 250 -5.37 -6.81 -11.70
N MET A 251 -4.13 -7.27 -11.89
CA MET A 251 -3.44 -7.19 -13.18
C MET A 251 -4.10 -8.08 -14.25
N ILE A 252 -4.52 -9.30 -13.89
CA ILE A 252 -5.27 -10.20 -14.78
C ILE A 252 -6.56 -9.55 -15.23
N ASP A 253 -7.38 -9.08 -14.29
CA ASP A 253 -8.62 -8.37 -14.58
C ASP A 253 -8.39 -7.14 -15.47
N SER A 254 -7.30 -6.40 -15.23
CA SER A 254 -6.91 -5.22 -16.03
C SER A 254 -6.65 -5.58 -17.48
N VAL A 255 -5.83 -6.61 -17.73
CA VAL A 255 -5.47 -7.01 -19.09
C VAL A 255 -6.64 -7.68 -19.82
N GLU A 256 -7.50 -8.41 -19.12
CA GLU A 256 -8.73 -8.95 -19.70
C GLU A 256 -9.67 -7.84 -20.17
N ARG A 257 -9.89 -6.82 -19.33
CA ARG A 257 -10.72 -5.65 -19.66
C ARG A 257 -10.11 -4.80 -20.77
N GLY A 258 -8.79 -4.69 -20.80
CA GLY A 258 -8.03 -4.01 -21.87
C GLY A 258 -8.00 -4.78 -23.19
N GLY A 259 -8.46 -6.04 -23.23
CA GLY A 259 -8.41 -6.89 -24.43
C GLY A 259 -7.03 -7.49 -24.72
N HIS A 260 -6.13 -7.47 -23.74
CA HIS A 260 -4.73 -7.91 -23.81
C HIS A 260 -4.48 -9.24 -23.08
N THR A 261 -5.40 -10.20 -23.23
CA THR A 261 -5.35 -11.50 -22.53
C THR A 261 -4.08 -12.32 -22.82
N GLU A 262 -3.35 -12.01 -23.88
CA GLU A 262 -2.04 -12.58 -24.18
C GLU A 262 -1.02 -12.34 -23.05
N LEU A 263 -1.12 -11.21 -22.34
CA LEU A 263 -0.24 -10.83 -21.22
C LEU A 263 -0.31 -11.82 -20.05
N ILE A 264 -1.40 -12.58 -19.94
CA ILE A 264 -1.58 -13.61 -18.91
C ILE A 264 -0.64 -14.81 -19.15
N ARG A 265 -0.20 -15.03 -20.40
CA ARG A 265 0.51 -16.25 -20.80
C ARG A 265 1.92 -16.02 -21.31
N ILE A 266 2.26 -14.83 -21.76
CA ILE A 266 3.62 -14.53 -22.18
C ILE A 266 4.53 -14.31 -20.98
N SER A 267 5.81 -14.66 -21.14
CA SER A 267 6.84 -14.29 -20.17
C SER A 267 6.95 -12.78 -20.08
N GLY A 268 7.10 -12.27 -18.87
CA GLY A 268 7.37 -10.86 -18.64
C GLY A 268 8.80 -10.47 -19.03
N PRO A 269 9.05 -9.18 -19.33
CA PRO A 269 10.39 -8.62 -19.46
C PRO A 269 11.22 -8.88 -18.21
N THR A 270 12.53 -9.11 -18.40
CA THR A 270 13.45 -9.15 -17.26
C THR A 270 13.59 -7.76 -16.64
N LYS A 271 14.16 -7.67 -15.43
CA LYS A 271 14.48 -6.39 -14.77
C LYS A 271 15.24 -5.44 -15.70
N SER A 272 16.26 -5.97 -16.39
CA SER A 272 17.11 -5.20 -17.30
C SER A 272 16.39 -4.79 -18.59
N ASP A 273 15.51 -5.64 -19.15
CA ASP A 273 14.69 -5.27 -20.30
C ASP A 273 13.72 -4.15 -19.94
N PHE A 274 13.09 -4.23 -18.76
CA PHE A 274 12.20 -3.19 -18.27
C PHE A 274 12.95 -1.88 -18.02
N ALA A 275 14.12 -1.92 -17.35
CA ALA A 275 14.96 -0.75 -17.16
C ALA A 275 15.39 -0.10 -18.50
N THR A 276 15.70 -0.92 -19.52
CA THR A 276 16.03 -0.44 -20.87
C THR A 276 14.82 0.28 -21.49
N TYR A 277 13.64 -0.34 -21.49
CA TYR A 277 12.40 0.26 -21.97
C TYR A 277 12.11 1.60 -21.30
N LEU A 278 12.26 1.64 -19.97
CA LEU A 278 12.09 2.84 -19.16
C LEU A 278 13.07 3.95 -19.56
N SER A 279 14.32 3.61 -19.88
CA SER A 279 15.34 4.58 -20.30
C SER A 279 15.09 5.15 -21.70
N GLU A 280 14.47 4.38 -22.59
CA GLU A 280 14.16 4.79 -23.96
C GLU A 280 12.86 5.60 -24.05
N SER A 281 11.96 5.40 -23.09
CA SER A 281 10.68 6.11 -22.97
C SER A 281 10.80 7.44 -22.20
N ALA A 282 12.03 7.91 -21.97
CA ALA A 282 12.40 9.15 -21.25
C ALA A 282 12.08 10.44 -21.99
#